data_AF-A0A6F9D8T1-F1
#
_entry.id   AF-A0A6F9D8T1-F1
#
_cell.length_a   1.000
_cell.length_b   1.000
_cell.length_c   1.000
_cell.angle_alpha   90.00
_cell.angle_beta   90.00
_cell.angle_gamma   90.00
#
_symmetry.space_group_name_H-M   'P 1'
#
loop_
_entity.id
_entity.type
_entity.pdbx_description
1 polymer ?
#
loop_
_entity_poly.entity_id
_entity_poly.type
_entity_poly.pdbx_seq_one_letter_code
_entity_poly.pdbx_strand_id
1 'polypeptide(L)'
;MSMNMSLRFEVENKGGNQSNSINVEKDRILRDELMAERILQVTTEQDVNLKAEWAEGLEEASQMQRYRLNKQVIKHELAYASKALVAVRRAALRELLEREHNVYEQELHKLGKAFYVKRT
;
A
#
# COMPACT_ATOMS: atom_id res chain seq x y z
N MET A 1 -20.36 39.54 -0.88
CA MET A 1 -21.53 39.92 -1.70
C MET A 1 -21.24 41.28 -2.31
N SER A 2 -20.84 41.32 -3.58
CA SER A 2 -20.76 42.55 -4.37
C SER A 2 -21.66 42.33 -5.59
N MET A 3 -22.85 42.91 -5.53
CA MET A 3 -23.87 42.89 -6.59
C MET A 3 -23.49 43.90 -7.67
N ASN A 4 -22.37 43.68 -8.35
CA ASN A 4 -22.06 44.37 -9.60
C ASN A 4 -22.46 43.46 -10.76
N MET A 5 -23.77 43.22 -10.91
CA MET A 5 -24.30 42.72 -12.17
C MET A 5 -24.19 43.86 -13.18
N SER A 6 -23.41 43.60 -14.22
CA SER A 6 -22.99 44.50 -15.29
C SER A 6 -24.16 45.08 -16.09
N LEU A 7 -24.80 46.12 -15.57
CA LEU A 7 -25.50 47.07 -16.43
C LEU A 7 -24.52 48.15 -16.90
N ARG A 8 -23.79 47.87 -17.99
CA ARG A 8 -23.26 48.95 -18.82
C ARG A 8 -23.85 48.82 -20.22
N PHE A 9 -25.10 49.26 -20.31
CA PHE A 9 -25.74 49.69 -21.54
C PHE A 9 -24.97 50.87 -22.12
N GLU A 10 -23.83 50.62 -22.78
CA GLU A 10 -23.30 51.57 -23.77
C GLU A 10 -23.95 51.25 -25.12
N VAL A 11 -25.27 51.40 -25.19
CA VAL A 11 -25.90 51.76 -26.46
C VAL A 11 -26.18 53.25 -26.33
N GLU A 12 -25.15 54.07 -26.57
CA GLU A 12 -25.39 55.41 -27.07
C GLU A 12 -26.29 55.23 -28.29
N ASN A 13 -27.53 55.70 -28.18
CA ASN A 13 -28.58 55.52 -29.15
C ASN A 13 -28.21 56.31 -30.44
N LYS A 14 -27.36 55.72 -31.27
CA LYS A 14 -27.02 56.18 -32.63
C LYS A 14 -27.63 55.19 -33.64
N GLY A 15 -28.96 55.11 -33.68
CA GLY A 15 -29.73 54.58 -34.80
C GLY A 15 -29.63 53.07 -35.13
N GLY A 16 -29.14 52.22 -34.22
CA GLY A 16 -29.01 50.77 -34.44
C GLY A 16 -30.20 49.95 -33.94
N ASN A 17 -30.63 48.93 -34.70
CA ASN A 17 -31.77 48.05 -34.38
C ASN A 17 -31.57 47.29 -33.05
N GLN A 18 -32.50 47.45 -32.10
CA GLN A 18 -32.49 46.86 -30.74
C GLN A 18 -32.37 45.32 -30.73
N SER A 19 -32.85 44.64 -31.77
CA SER A 19 -32.70 43.19 -31.94
C SER A 19 -31.23 42.77 -32.05
N ASN A 20 -30.39 43.59 -32.69
CA ASN A 20 -28.99 43.26 -32.94
C ASN A 20 -28.16 43.40 -31.67
N SER A 21 -28.43 44.41 -30.83
CA SER A 21 -27.77 44.54 -29.53
C SER A 21 -28.10 43.39 -28.59
N ILE A 22 -29.35 42.91 -28.61
CA ILE A 22 -29.77 41.74 -27.83
C ILE A 22 -29.05 40.47 -28.30
N ASN A 23 -28.88 40.29 -29.62
CA ASN A 23 -28.17 39.12 -30.15
C ASN A 23 -26.68 39.14 -29.81
N VAL A 24 -26.03 40.31 -29.89
CA VAL A 24 -24.62 40.47 -29.47
C VAL A 24 -24.43 40.17 -27.99
N GLU A 25 -25.38 40.59 -27.14
CA GLU A 25 -25.36 40.29 -25.72
C GLU A 25 -25.54 38.79 -25.44
N LYS A 26 -26.48 38.12 -26.13
CA LYS A 26 -26.65 36.67 -26.04
C LYS A 26 -25.39 35.92 -26.44
N ASP A 27 -24.73 36.34 -27.52
CA ASP A 27 -23.48 35.72 -27.97
C ASP A 27 -22.34 35.94 -26.97
N ARG A 28 -22.28 37.10 -26.29
CA ARG A 28 -21.32 37.34 -25.21
C ARG A 28 -21.57 36.43 -24.02
N ILE A 29 -22.82 36.37 -23.54
CA ILE A 29 -23.22 35.52 -22.41
C ILE A 29 -22.88 34.06 -22.71
N LEU A 30 -23.23 33.57 -23.90
CA LEU A 30 -22.93 32.21 -24.32
C LEU A 30 -21.42 31.91 -24.29
N ARG A 31 -20.58 32.85 -24.74
CA ARG A 31 -19.11 32.69 -24.70
C ARG A 31 -18.56 32.70 -23.28
N ASP A 32 -19.09 33.58 -22.42
CA ASP A 32 -18.69 33.67 -21.02
C ASP A 32 -19.07 32.39 -20.26
N GLU A 33 -20.25 31.82 -20.53
CA GLU A 33 -20.71 30.54 -19.97
C GLU A 33 -19.82 29.38 -20.43
N LEU A 34 -19.55 29.26 -21.72
CA LEU A 34 -18.64 28.23 -22.26
C LEU A 34 -17.23 28.35 -21.67
N MET A 35 -16.74 29.57 -21.46
CA MET A 35 -15.44 29.79 -20.83
C MET A 35 -15.48 29.41 -19.35
N ALA A 36 -16.55 29.75 -18.63
CA ALA A 36 -16.74 29.37 -17.23
C ALA A 36 -16.81 27.84 -17.05
N GLU A 37 -17.52 27.14 -17.93
CA GLU A 37 -17.55 25.67 -17.96
C GLU A 37 -16.17 25.07 -18.18
N ARG A 38 -15.39 25.62 -19.12
CA ARG A 38 -14.00 25.19 -19.35
C ARG A 38 -13.13 25.41 -18.12
N ILE A 39 -13.24 26.56 -17.45
CA ILE A 39 -12.48 26.85 -16.23
C ILE A 39 -12.85 25.85 -15.13
N LEU A 40 -14.14 25.57 -14.95
CA LEU A 40 -14.63 24.56 -14.01
C LEU A 40 -14.04 23.19 -14.31
N GLN A 41 -14.08 22.74 -15.56
CA GLN A 41 -13.48 21.46 -15.96
C GLN A 41 -11.98 21.41 -15.61
N VAL A 42 -11.22 22.41 -16.06
CA VAL A 42 -9.76 22.46 -15.81
C VAL A 42 -9.45 22.45 -14.31
N THR A 43 -10.17 23.24 -13.50
CA THR A 43 -9.96 23.27 -12.05
C THR A 43 -10.29 21.93 -11.39
N THR A 44 -11.39 21.28 -11.80
CA THR A 44 -11.73 19.94 -11.28
C THR A 44 -10.70 18.88 -11.68
N GLU A 45 -10.19 18.92 -12.90
CA GLU A 45 -9.14 18.01 -13.36
C GLU A 45 -7.83 18.24 -12.60
N GLN A 46 -7.44 19.50 -12.37
CA GLN A 46 -6.28 19.83 -11.54
C GLN A 46 -6.41 19.29 -10.12
N ASP A 47 -7.57 19.47 -9.49
CA ASP A 47 -7.83 18.94 -8.14
C ASP A 47 -7.75 17.42 -8.08
N VAL A 48 -8.25 16.73 -9.12
CA VAL A 48 -8.17 15.27 -9.23
C VAL A 48 -6.72 14.82 -9.41
N ASN A 49 -5.97 15.48 -10.28
CA ASN A 49 -4.58 15.15 -10.54
C ASN A 49 -3.71 15.33 -9.28
N LEU A 50 -3.88 16.43 -8.54
CA LEU A 50 -3.15 16.66 -7.29
C LEU A 50 -3.45 15.58 -6.24
N LYS A 51 -4.71 15.12 -6.16
CA LYS A 51 -5.09 14.02 -5.25
C LYS A 51 -4.47 12.69 -5.69
N ALA A 52 -4.45 12.42 -6.99
CA ALA A 52 -3.83 11.21 -7.55
C ALA A 52 -2.32 11.18 -7.28
N GLU A 53 -1.61 12.27 -7.58
CA GLU A 53 -0.17 12.40 -7.31
C GLU A 53 0.15 12.19 -5.83
N TRP A 54 -0.66 12.78 -4.94
CA TRP A 54 -0.47 12.61 -3.50
C TRP A 54 -0.70 11.15 -3.05
N ALA A 55 -1.73 10.49 -3.58
CA ALA A 55 -2.03 9.11 -3.26
C ALA A 55 -0.93 8.14 -3.76
N GLU A 56 -0.43 8.35 -4.98
CA GLU A 56 0.67 7.57 -5.54
C GLU A 56 1.95 7.75 -4.72
N GLY A 57 2.31 9.00 -4.40
CA GLY A 57 3.48 9.30 -3.56
C GLY A 57 3.38 8.70 -2.15
N LEU A 58 2.17 8.66 -1.57
CA LEU A 58 1.93 8.01 -0.28
C LEU A 58 2.12 6.49 -0.39
N GLU A 59 1.58 5.86 -1.43
CA GLU A 59 1.72 4.42 -1.63
C GLU A 59 3.19 4.05 -1.81
N GLU A 60 3.93 4.76 -2.68
CA GLU A 60 5.37 4.57 -2.88
C GLU A 60 6.19 4.71 -1.59
N ALA A 61 5.93 5.77 -0.82
CA ALA A 61 6.57 5.99 0.47
C ALA A 61 6.27 4.86 1.47
N SER A 62 5.04 4.34 1.46
CA SER A 62 4.62 3.25 2.32
C SER A 62 5.21 1.89 1.92
N GLN A 63 5.46 1.65 0.62
CA GLN A 63 5.98 0.36 0.12
C GLN A 63 7.30 0.01 0.79
N MET A 64 8.21 0.98 0.93
CA MET A 64 9.51 0.75 1.55
C MET A 64 9.36 0.32 3.01
N GLN A 65 8.45 0.96 3.76
CA GLN A 65 8.18 0.59 5.14
C GLN A 65 7.56 -0.80 5.25
N ARG A 66 6.58 -1.12 4.39
CA ARG A 66 5.94 -2.45 4.32
C ARG A 66 6.95 -3.53 3.99
N TYR A 67 7.84 -3.30 3.02
CA TYR A 67 8.91 -4.21 2.67
C TYR A 67 9.86 -4.46 3.84
N ARG A 68 10.27 -3.40 4.56
CA ARG A 68 11.14 -3.52 5.74
C ARG A 68 10.49 -4.33 6.85
N LEU A 69 9.23 -4.06 7.16
CA LEU A 69 8.48 -4.81 8.18
C LEU A 69 8.33 -6.28 7.78
N ASN A 70 7.91 -6.54 6.53
CA ASN A 70 7.75 -7.90 6.03
C ASN A 70 9.06 -8.69 6.08
N LYS A 71 10.18 -8.06 5.67
CA LYS A 71 11.51 -8.66 5.76
C LYS A 71 11.90 -9.02 7.20
N GLN A 72 11.56 -8.19 8.18
CA GLN A 72 11.81 -8.48 9.59
C GLN A 72 10.96 -9.65 10.08
N VAL A 73 9.67 -9.69 9.74
CA VAL A 73 8.76 -10.79 10.08
C VAL A 73 9.28 -12.11 9.50
N ILE A 74 9.58 -12.15 8.21
CA ILE A 74 10.13 -13.34 7.54
C ILE A 74 11.42 -13.81 8.21
N LYS A 75 12.32 -12.89 8.59
CA LYS A 75 13.56 -13.24 9.30
C LYS A 75 13.28 -13.91 10.64
N HIS A 76 12.30 -13.41 11.39
CA HIS A 76 11.91 -14.01 12.66
C HIS A 76 11.27 -15.39 12.49
N GLU A 77 10.35 -15.54 11.53
CA GLU A 77 9.71 -16.82 11.22
C GLU A 77 10.74 -17.88 10.81
N LEU A 78 11.71 -17.51 9.96
CA LEU A 78 12.78 -18.40 9.54
C LEU A 78 13.65 -18.83 10.73
N ALA A 79 13.96 -17.91 11.64
CA ALA A 79 14.71 -18.23 12.85
C ALA A 79 13.96 -19.22 13.77
N TYR A 80 12.64 -19.05 13.93
CA TYR A 80 11.82 -19.98 14.70
C TYR A 80 11.70 -21.34 14.02
N ALA A 81 11.49 -21.37 12.71
CA ALA A 81 11.43 -22.61 11.93
C ALA A 81 12.75 -23.40 12.04
N SER A 82 13.90 -22.72 11.95
CA SER A 82 15.22 -23.33 12.13
C SER A 82 15.39 -23.94 13.52
N LYS A 83 14.99 -23.21 14.58
CA LYS A 83 15.02 -23.74 15.96
C LYS A 83 14.13 -24.98 16.12
N ALA A 84 12.91 -24.94 15.58
CA ALA A 84 11.98 -26.05 15.64
C ALA A 84 12.54 -27.28 14.91
N LEU A 85 13.09 -27.09 13.72
CA LEU A 85 13.73 -28.16 12.93
C LEU A 85 14.90 -28.81 13.68
N VAL A 86 15.76 -28.01 14.32
CA VAL A 86 16.87 -28.54 15.14
C VAL A 86 16.34 -29.32 16.35
N ALA A 87 15.29 -28.84 17.00
CA ALA A 87 14.67 -29.55 18.13
C ALA A 87 14.11 -30.91 17.71
N VAL A 88 13.38 -30.96 16.59
CA VAL A 88 12.85 -32.21 16.02
C VAL A 88 13.97 -33.17 15.66
N ARG A 89 15.02 -32.71 14.98
CA ARG A 89 16.19 -33.54 14.65
C ARG A 89 16.88 -34.11 15.89
N ARG A 90 17.05 -33.29 16.93
CA ARG A 90 17.64 -33.73 18.20
C ARG A 90 16.76 -34.74 18.94
N ALA A 91 15.44 -34.64 18.83
CA ALA A 91 14.54 -35.62 19.41
C ALA A 91 14.62 -36.96 18.66
N ALA A 92 14.56 -36.92 17.33
CA ALA A 92 14.70 -38.11 16.49
C ALA A 92 16.05 -38.81 16.67
N LEU A 93 17.14 -38.04 16.79
CA LEU A 93 18.47 -38.59 17.05
C LEU A 93 18.55 -39.27 18.43
N ARG A 94 17.97 -38.66 19.47
CA ARG A 94 17.93 -39.28 20.80
C ARG A 94 17.19 -40.61 20.77
N GLU A 95 16.04 -40.65 20.12
CA GLU A 95 15.25 -41.88 19.98
C GLU A 95 16.04 -42.98 19.25
N LEU A 96 16.76 -42.62 18.18
CA LEU A 96 17.61 -43.57 17.45
C LEU A 96 18.74 -44.11 18.33
N LEU A 97 19.44 -43.23 19.04
CA LEU A 97 20.53 -43.61 19.94
C LEU A 97 20.04 -44.46 21.13
N GLU A 98 18.87 -44.17 21.68
CA GLU A 98 18.27 -44.99 22.74
C GLU A 98 17.94 -46.40 22.24
N ARG A 99 17.40 -46.53 21.02
CA ARG A 99 17.17 -47.85 20.41
C ARG A 99 18.47 -48.61 20.20
N GLU A 100 19.50 -47.97 19.65
CA GLU A 100 20.81 -48.59 19.46
C GLU A 100 21.44 -48.99 20.80
N HIS A 101 21.36 -48.13 21.81
CA HIS A 101 21.87 -48.40 23.14
C HIS A 101 21.22 -49.65 23.75
N ASN A 102 19.90 -49.77 23.66
CA ASN A 102 19.16 -50.94 24.15
C ASN A 102 19.59 -52.23 23.44
N VAL A 103 19.82 -52.18 22.12
CA VAL A 103 20.32 -53.34 21.37
C VAL A 103 21.71 -53.74 21.86
N TYR A 104 22.64 -52.78 21.98
CA TYR A 104 24.00 -53.07 22.44
C TYR A 104 24.05 -53.55 23.90
N GLU A 105 23.20 -53.03 24.76
CA GLU A 105 23.11 -53.47 26.15
C GLU A 105 22.68 -54.95 26.22
N GLN A 106 21.69 -55.35 25.42
CA GLN A 106 21.26 -56.75 25.33
C GLN A 106 22.39 -57.66 24.79
N GLU A 107 23.14 -57.21 23.78
CA GLU A 107 24.28 -57.96 23.25
C GLU A 107 25.40 -58.11 24.27
N LEU A 108 25.73 -57.04 25.01
CA LEU A 108 26.73 -57.06 26.07
C LEU A 108 26.33 -57.99 27.21
N HIS A 109 25.06 -57.97 27.62
CA HIS A 109 24.55 -58.86 28.65
C HIS A 109 24.67 -60.34 28.25
N LYS A 110 24.47 -60.69 26.97
CA LYS A 110 24.73 -62.06 26.47
C LYS A 110 26.19 -62.46 26.58
N LEU A 111 27.11 -61.50 26.49
CA LEU A 111 28.56 -61.70 26.67
C LEU A 111 29.00 -61.61 28.15
N GLY A 112 28.08 -61.38 29.09
CA GLY A 112 28.39 -61.16 30.51
C GLY A 112 29.09 -59.82 30.79
N LYS A 113 29.00 -58.86 29.88
CA LYS A 113 29.57 -57.50 30.00
C LYS A 113 28.43 -56.48 30.15
N ALA A 114 28.75 -55.28 30.61
CA ALA A 114 27.78 -54.18 30.72
C ALA A 114 28.46 -52.83 30.44
N PHE A 115 27.67 -51.81 30.12
CA PHE A 115 28.16 -50.45 30.00
C PHE A 115 28.59 -49.88 31.36
N TYR A 116 29.70 -49.16 31.38
CA TYR A 116 30.13 -48.44 32.57
C TYR A 116 29.24 -47.20 32.79
N VAL A 117 28.60 -47.13 33.95
CA VAL A 117 27.79 -45.97 34.36
C VAL A 117 28.41 -45.39 35.63
N LYS A 118 28.97 -44.18 35.52
CA LYS A 118 29.44 -43.43 36.69
C LYS A 118 28.23 -42.90 37.45
N ARG A 119 27.97 -43.44 38.65
CA ARG A 119 27.00 -42.86 39.58
C ARG A 119 27.62 -41.59 40.17
N THR A 120 26.94 -40.46 39.98
CA THR A 120 27.21 -39.18 40.64
C THR A 120 26.37 -39.05 41.90
#